data_AF-A0A845ER04-F1
#
_entry.id   AF-A0A845ER04-F1
#
_cell.length_a   1.000
_cell.length_b   1.000
_cell.length_c   1.000
_cell.angle_alpha   90.00
_cell.angle_beta   90.00
_cell.angle_gamma   90.00
#
_symmetry.space_group_name_H-M   'P 1'
#
loop_
_entity.id
_entity.type
_entity.pdbx_description
1 polymer ?
#
loop_
_entity_poly.entity_id
_entity_poly.type
_entity_poly.pdbx_seq_one_letter_code
_entity_poly.pdbx_strand_id
1 'polypeptide(L)' 'MSKKLFITSSVIFFLFAIPPLVFSMYQGNLTDSFIIGIILIGILSITTFGYIKNANKK' A
#
# COMPACT_ATOMS: atom_id res chain seq x y z
N MET A 1 -15.71 -4.83 4.23
CA MET A 1 -15.03 -4.78 2.92
C MET A 1 -15.16 -6.15 2.26
N SER A 2 -15.57 -6.22 0.99
CA SER A 2 -15.58 -7.50 0.27
C SER A 2 -14.16 -7.89 -0.15
N LYS A 3 -13.88 -9.20 -0.32
CA LYS A 3 -12.60 -9.69 -0.86
C LYS A 3 -12.23 -9.00 -2.18
N LYS A 4 -13.20 -8.80 -3.08
CA LYS A 4 -13.01 -8.10 -4.35
C LYS A 4 -12.54 -6.65 -4.14
N LEU A 5 -13.16 -5.92 -3.23
CA LEU A 5 -12.78 -4.53 -2.92
C LEU A 5 -11.36 -4.45 -2.38
N PHE A 6 -10.98 -5.35 -1.45
CA PHE A 6 -9.62 -5.38 -0.88
C PHE A 6 -8.55 -5.64 -1.93
N ILE A 7 -8.76 -6.65 -2.78
CA ILE A 7 -7.80 -6.97 -3.85
C ILE A 7 -7.69 -5.80 -4.83
N THR A 8 -8.83 -5.23 -5.24
CA THR A 8 -8.86 -4.12 -6.20
C THR A 8 -8.15 -2.88 -5.66
N SER A 9 -8.42 -2.50 -4.40
CA SER A 9 -7.75 -1.34 -3.77
C SER A 9 -6.25 -1.56 -3.63
N SER A 10 -5.82 -2.76 -3.25
CA SER A 10 -4.39 -3.08 -3.10
C SER A 10 -3.68 -3.05 -4.46
N VAL A 11 -4.27 -3.62 -5.51
CA VAL A 11 -3.69 -3.59 -6.87
C VAL A 11 -3.55 -2.16 -7.38
N ILE A 12 -4.60 -1.34 -7.26
CA ILE A 12 -4.55 0.07 -7.67
C ILE A 12 -3.48 0.82 -6.88
N PHE A 13 -3.42 0.60 -5.56
CA PHE A 13 -2.43 1.25 -4.72
C PHE A 13 -0.99 0.92 -5.14
N PHE A 14 -0.67 -0.36 -5.36
CA PHE A 14 0.66 -0.76 -5.83
C PHE A 14 0.98 -0.19 -7.22
N LEU A 15 0.00 -0.14 -8.13
CA LEU A 15 0.18 0.42 -9.46
C LEU A 15 0.66 1.88 -9.42
N PHE A 16 0.17 2.67 -8.46
CA PHE A 16 0.57 4.07 -8.30
C PHE A 16 1.77 4.28 -7.36
N ALA A 17 1.97 3.40 -6.38
CA ALA A 17 3.05 3.54 -5.39
C ALA A 17 4.40 2.99 -5.88
N ILE A 18 4.41 1.99 -6.76
CA ILE A 18 5.65 1.37 -7.26
C ILE A 18 6.47 2.33 -8.14
N PRO A 19 5.90 3.05 -9.14
CA PRO A 19 6.68 3.94 -10.00
C PRO A 19 7.49 5.01 -9.24
N PRO A 20 6.91 5.79 -8.30
CA PRO A 20 7.69 6.78 -7.55
C PRO A 20 8.72 6.15 -6.63
N LEU A 21 8.46 4.96 -6.07
CA LEU A 21 9.43 4.22 -5.26
C LEU A 21 10.63 3.77 -6.10
N VAL A 22 10.38 3.18 -7.27
CA VAL A 22 11.45 2.75 -8.18
C VAL A 22 12.25 3.96 -8.66
N PHE A 23 11.58 5.07 -8.96
CA PHE A 23 12.21 6.29 -9.43
C PHE A 23 13.07 6.97 -8.34
N SER A 24 12.63 6.99 -7.09
CA SER A 24 13.42 7.53 -5.98
C SER A 24 14.64 6.65 -5.66
N MET A 25 14.48 5.32 -5.72
CA MET A 25 15.59 4.37 -5.57
C MET A 25 16.61 4.51 -6.71
N TYR A 26 16.14 4.65 -7.95
CA TYR A 26 17.00 4.82 -9.12
C TYR A 26 17.82 6.12 -9.07
N GLN A 27 17.25 7.21 -8.56
CA GLN A 27 17.96 8.48 -8.36
C GLN A 27 18.89 8.48 -7.14
N GLY A 28 18.90 7.42 -6.33
CA GLY A 28 19.66 7.38 -5.08
C GLY A 28 19.10 8.27 -3.98
N ASN A 29 17.86 8.76 -4.12
CA ASN A 29 17.22 9.54 -3.07
C ASN A 29 16.63 8.59 -2.00
N LEU A 30 17.48 8.25 -1.04
CA LEU A 30 17.16 7.33 0.05
C LEU A 30 16.07 7.87 0.97
N THR A 31 16.02 9.19 1.20
CA THR A 31 15.01 9.82 2.04
C THR A 31 13.62 9.66 1.45
N ASP A 32 13.44 9.95 0.16
CA ASP A 32 12.17 9.79 -0.53
C ASP A 32 11.75 8.33 -0.60
N SER A 33 12.71 7.43 -0.90
CA SER A 33 12.48 5.98 -0.90
C SER A 33 11.97 5.48 0.45
N PHE A 34 12.56 5.98 1.55
CA PHE A 34 12.17 5.62 2.91
C PHE A 34 10.78 6.14 3.27
N ILE A 35 10.49 7.40 2.94
CA ILE A 35 9.16 8.02 3.17
C ILE A 35 8.08 7.23 2.41
N ILE A 36 8.31 6.95 1.11
CA ILE A 36 7.36 6.19 0.28
C ILE A 36 7.18 4.77 0.85
N GLY A 37 8.27 4.14 1.32
CA GLY A 37 8.22 2.83 1.98
C GLY A 37 7.35 2.81 3.25
N ILE A 38 7.48 3.81 4.11
CA ILE A 38 6.65 3.93 5.32
C ILE A 38 5.17 4.11 4.93
N ILE A 39 4.88 4.95 3.95
CA ILE A 39 3.50 5.17 3.46
C ILE A 39 2.90 3.86 2.92
N LEU A 40 3.69 3.08 2.16
CA LEU A 40 3.31 1.76 1.67
C LEU A 40 2.92 0.81 2.80
N ILE A 41 3.77 0.68 3.82
CA ILE A 41 3.50 -0.18 4.98
C ILE A 41 2.27 0.30 5.75
N GLY A 42 2.13 1.62 5.95
CA GLY A 42 1.00 2.21 6.67
C GLY A 42 -0.34 1.94 5.98
N ILE A 43 -0.43 2.20 4.67
CA ILE A 43 -1.65 1.97 3.89
C ILE A 43 -1.99 0.48 3.83
N LEU A 44 -1.01 -0.40 3.61
CA LEU A 44 -1.22 -1.85 3.63
C LEU A 44 -1.75 -2.32 4.98
N SER A 45 -1.20 -1.80 6.07
CA SER A 45 -1.61 -2.15 7.43
C SER A 45 -3.06 -1.72 7.70
N ILE A 46 -3.42 -0.48 7.37
CA ILE A 46 -4.79 0.05 7.53
C ILE A 46 -5.79 -0.73 6.67
N THR A 47 -5.43 -1.00 5.41
CA THR A 47 -6.29 -1.72 4.46
C THR A 47 -6.51 -3.16 4.91
N THR A 48 -5.44 -3.82 5.38
CA THR A 48 -5.49 -5.19 5.92
C THR A 48 -6.30 -5.24 7.20
N PHE A 49 -6.08 -4.31 8.13
CA PHE A 49 -6.85 -4.21 9.36
C PHE A 49 -8.34 -3.98 9.08
N GLY A 50 -8.67 -3.10 8.14
CA GLY A 50 -10.04 -2.85 7.68
C GLY A 50 -10.70 -4.08 7.04
N TYR A 51 -9.93 -4.91 6.33
CA TYR A 51 -10.40 -6.17 5.79
C TYR A 51 -10.64 -7.21 6.90
N ILE A 52 -9.67 -7.44 7.79
CA ILE A 52 -9.79 -8.40 8.91
C ILE A 52 -10.96 -8.03 9.83
N LYS A 53 -11.07 -6.76 10.23
CA LYS A 53 -12.15 -6.27 11.10
C LYS A 53 -13.54 -6.50 10.48
N ASN A 54 -13.66 -6.34 9.16
CA ASN A 54 -14.92 -6.59 8.47
C ASN A 54 -15.17 -8.08 8.19
N ALA A 55 -14.12 -8.89 8.07
CA ALA A 55 -14.24 -10.34 7.93
C ALA A 55 -14.73 -10.99 9.24
N ASN A 56 -14.29 -10.48 10.39
CA ASN A 56 -14.74 -10.93 11.73
C ASN A 56 -16.13 -10.43 12.14
N LYS A 57 -16.76 -9.55 11.36
CA LYS A 57 -18.13 -9.05 11.61
C LYS A 57 -19.20 -9.78 10.79
N LYS A 58 -18.81 -10.81 10.02
CA LYS A 58 -19.71 -11.71 9.30
C LYS A 58 -19.83 -13.02 10.05
#